data_AF-A0A968LHA7-F1
#
_entry.id   AF-A0A968LHA7-F1
#
_cell.length_a   1.000
_cell.length_b   1.000
_cell.length_c   1.000
_cell.angle_alpha   90.00
_cell.angle_beta   90.00
_cell.angle_gamma   90.00
#
_symmetry.space_group_name_H-M   'P 1'
#
loop_
_entity.id
_entity.type
_entity.pdbx_description
1 polymer ?
#
loop_
_entity_poly.entity_id
_entity_poly.type
_entity_poly.pdbx_seq_one_letter_code
_entity_poly.pdbx_strand_id
1 'polypeptide(L)'
;MFGHTVQWNVCAEARELGRELAQNPSEERLAALIGYERDACRYSVQLFHEAGIRDLDQWLSDFSACDLRYLLHFYRTGEKRAFMSFWQDGSELFEPLAIPEFTPTRWVARWQGIVV
;
A
#
# COMPACT_ATOMS: atom_id res chain seq x y z
N MET A 1 0.65 -6.26 -3.35
CA MET A 1 -0.19 -6.51 -2.15
C MET A 1 -1.64 -6.79 -2.56
N PHE A 2 -2.42 -7.59 -1.80
CA PHE A 2 -3.84 -7.87 -2.10
C PHE A 2 -4.69 -6.60 -2.20
N GLY A 3 -4.49 -5.64 -1.30
CA GLY A 3 -5.23 -4.37 -1.32
C GLY A 3 -5.18 -3.62 -2.65
N HIS A 4 -4.02 -3.59 -3.32
CA HIS A 4 -3.93 -3.00 -4.67
C HIS A 4 -4.75 -3.77 -5.70
N THR A 5 -4.90 -5.09 -5.55
CA THR A 5 -5.79 -5.86 -6.44
C THR A 5 -7.23 -5.41 -6.27
N VAL A 6 -7.68 -5.18 -5.04
CA VAL A 6 -9.01 -4.61 -4.77
C VAL A 6 -9.12 -3.23 -5.40
N GLN A 7 -8.24 -2.29 -5.02
CA GLN A 7 -8.24 -0.92 -5.51
C GLN A 7 -8.26 -0.84 -7.03
N TRP A 8 -7.42 -1.64 -7.70
CA TRP A 8 -7.34 -1.62 -9.15
C TRP A 8 -8.62 -2.14 -9.83
N ASN A 9 -9.34 -3.06 -9.20
CA ASN A 9 -10.57 -3.59 -9.78
C ASN A 9 -11.80 -2.72 -9.50
N VAL A 10 -11.75 -1.83 -8.49
CA VAL A 10 -12.92 -1.04 -8.08
C VAL A 10 -12.79 0.47 -8.32
N CYS A 11 -11.58 0.99 -8.55
CA CYS A 11 -11.33 2.42 -8.73
C CYS A 11 -10.38 2.66 -9.91
N ALA A 12 -10.82 3.47 -10.88
CA ALA A 12 -10.02 3.81 -12.05
C ALA A 12 -8.85 4.73 -11.68
N GLU A 13 -9.08 5.66 -10.78
CA GLU A 13 -8.11 6.63 -10.28
C GLU A 13 -6.96 5.92 -9.55
N ALA A 14 -7.28 4.94 -8.71
CA ALA A 14 -6.29 4.14 -8.02
C ALA A 14 -5.44 3.28 -8.98
N ARG A 15 -6.03 2.81 -10.10
CA ARG A 15 -5.26 2.16 -11.17
C ARG A 15 -4.25 3.09 -11.79
N GLU A 16 -4.67 4.30 -12.17
CA GLU A 16 -3.78 5.25 -12.81
C GLU A 16 -2.69 5.74 -11.84
N LEU A 17 -3.03 5.91 -10.56
CA LEU A 17 -2.07 6.26 -9.52
C LEU A 17 -0.96 5.20 -9.36
N GLY A 18 -1.32 3.91 -9.40
CA GLY A 18 -0.37 2.80 -9.25
C GLY A 18 0.49 2.48 -10.49
N ARG A 19 0.24 3.13 -11.64
CA ARG A 19 0.97 2.91 -12.90
C ARG A 19 2.23 3.74 -13.06
N GLU A 20 2.25 4.95 -12.53
CA GLU A 20 3.31 5.92 -12.79
C GLU A 20 4.27 6.06 -11.62
N LEU A 21 5.53 5.66 -11.83
CA LEU A 21 6.58 5.87 -10.84
C LEU A 21 6.83 7.37 -10.66
N ALA A 22 6.37 7.93 -9.55
CA ALA A 22 6.50 9.35 -9.28
C ALA A 22 7.92 9.68 -8.79
N GLN A 23 8.73 10.33 -9.61
CA GLN A 23 9.99 10.94 -9.16
C GLN A 23 9.71 12.38 -8.73
N ASN A 24 10.02 12.71 -7.47
CA ASN A 24 9.77 14.02 -6.89
C ASN A 24 8.33 14.54 -7.12
N PRO A 25 7.30 13.79 -6.68
CA PRO A 25 5.90 14.19 -6.84
C PRO A 25 5.62 15.54 -6.17
N SER A 26 4.61 16.26 -6.67
CA SER A 26 4.01 17.37 -5.92
C SER A 26 3.49 16.87 -4.57
N GLU A 27 3.40 17.76 -3.57
CA GLU A 27 2.86 17.40 -2.24
C GLU A 27 1.43 16.84 -2.33
N GLU A 28 0.61 17.35 -3.25
CA GLU A 28 -0.73 16.81 -3.52
C GLU A 28 -0.68 15.36 -4.02
N ARG A 29 0.21 15.08 -4.98
CA ARG A 29 0.38 13.72 -5.51
C ARG A 29 0.96 12.78 -4.44
N LEU A 30 1.85 13.29 -3.59
CA LEU A 30 2.41 12.54 -2.47
C LEU A 30 1.32 12.18 -1.45
N ALA A 31 0.43 13.12 -1.11
CA ALA A 31 -0.71 12.87 -0.23
C ALA A 31 -1.67 11.82 -0.82
N ALA A 32 -1.93 11.87 -2.12
CA ALA A 32 -2.73 10.86 -2.82
C ALA A 32 -2.08 9.47 -2.76
N LEU A 33 -0.76 9.38 -2.98
CA LEU A 33 0.00 8.14 -2.85
C LEU A 33 -0.05 7.57 -1.43
N ILE A 34 0.07 8.43 -0.41
CA ILE A 34 -0.06 8.01 1.00
C ILE A 34 -1.44 7.40 1.27
N GLY A 35 -2.52 8.08 0.84
CA GLY A 35 -3.87 7.57 1.00
C GLY A 35 -4.06 6.22 0.29
N TYR A 36 -3.53 6.11 -0.93
CA TYR A 36 -3.56 4.89 -1.71
C TYR A 36 -2.84 3.71 -1.02
N GLU A 37 -1.62 3.90 -0.50
CA GLU A 37 -0.91 2.83 0.22
C GLU A 37 -1.63 2.46 1.52
N ARG A 38 -2.15 3.44 2.26
CA ARG A 38 -2.91 3.20 3.50
C ARG A 38 -4.15 2.36 3.24
N ASP A 39 -4.95 2.70 2.23
CA ASP A 39 -6.16 1.94 1.92
C ASP A 39 -5.86 0.51 1.44
N ALA A 40 -4.76 0.31 0.70
CA ALA A 40 -4.30 -1.02 0.32
C ALA A 40 -3.97 -1.89 1.56
N CYS A 41 -3.34 -1.30 2.57
CA CYS A 41 -3.09 -1.98 3.84
C CYS A 41 -4.39 -2.32 4.56
N ARG A 42 -5.35 -1.38 4.64
CA ARG A 42 -6.62 -1.59 5.33
C ARG A 42 -7.45 -2.73 4.73
N TYR A 43 -7.44 -2.90 3.41
CA TYR A 43 -8.03 -4.08 2.76
C TYR A 43 -7.31 -5.39 3.14
N SER A 44 -5.99 -5.33 3.34
CA SER A 44 -5.21 -6.49 3.75
C SER A 44 -5.49 -6.88 5.20
N VAL A 45 -5.73 -5.90 6.10
CA VAL A 45 -6.21 -6.15 7.47
C VAL A 45 -7.58 -6.84 7.43
N GLN A 46 -8.52 -6.30 6.65
CA GLN A 46 -9.84 -6.92 6.50
C GLN A 46 -9.75 -8.37 5.98
N LEU A 47 -8.86 -8.64 5.02
CA LEU A 47 -8.64 -10.00 4.51
C LEU A 47 -8.13 -10.94 5.62
N PHE A 48 -7.21 -10.48 6.46
CA PHE A 48 -6.71 -11.27 7.59
C PHE A 48 -7.85 -11.60 8.54
N HIS A 49 -8.67 -10.60 8.87
CA HIS A 49 -9.81 -10.79 9.77
C HIS A 49 -10.85 -11.76 9.20
N GLU A 50 -11.14 -11.69 7.90
CA GLU A 50 -12.02 -12.64 7.20
C GLU A 50 -11.44 -14.07 7.14
N ALA A 51 -10.12 -14.20 7.12
CA ALA A 51 -9.42 -15.48 7.23
C ALA A 51 -9.30 -15.99 8.67
N GLY A 52 -9.81 -15.26 9.66
CA GLY A 52 -9.73 -15.61 11.08
C GLY A 52 -8.39 -15.27 11.76
N ILE A 53 -7.51 -14.53 11.07
CA ILE A 53 -6.22 -14.07 11.57
C ILE A 53 -6.42 -12.69 12.21
N ARG A 54 -6.13 -12.55 13.51
CA ARG A 54 -6.34 -11.29 14.27
C ARG A 54 -5.18 -10.93 15.19
N ASP A 55 -4.20 -11.82 15.31
CA ASP A 55 -3.00 -11.67 16.14
C ASP A 55 -1.82 -11.03 15.38
N LEU A 56 -2.00 -10.73 14.09
CA LEU A 56 -0.98 -10.15 13.22
C LEU A 56 -1.22 -8.68 12.87
N ASP A 57 -2.24 -8.03 13.43
CA ASP A 57 -2.61 -6.65 13.09
C ASP A 57 -1.47 -5.66 13.34
N GLN A 58 -0.75 -5.82 14.46
CA GLN A 58 0.41 -4.98 14.77
C GLN A 58 1.55 -5.21 13.78
N TRP A 59 1.87 -6.48 13.49
CA TRP A 59 2.93 -6.81 12.54
C TRP A 59 2.63 -6.26 11.14
N LEU A 60 1.38 -6.39 10.68
CA LEU A 60 0.96 -5.86 9.38
C LEU A 60 1.01 -4.32 9.34
N SER A 61 0.66 -3.67 10.45
CA SER A 61 0.74 -2.22 10.59
C SER A 61 2.18 -1.71 10.61
N ASP A 62 3.07 -2.39 11.33
CA ASP A 62 4.50 -2.07 11.38
C ASP A 62 5.17 -2.28 10.01
N PHE A 63 4.83 -3.37 9.33
CA PHE A 63 5.30 -3.64 7.97
C PHE A 63 4.84 -2.57 6.99
N SER A 64 3.56 -2.22 7.00
CA SER A 64 3.01 -1.26 6.04
C SER A 64 3.48 0.16 6.32
N ALA A 65 3.67 0.53 7.59
CA ALA A 65 4.31 1.79 7.97
C ALA A 65 5.78 1.83 7.52
N CYS A 66 6.51 0.71 7.64
CA CYS A 66 7.87 0.58 7.14
C CYS A 66 7.93 0.78 5.62
N ASP A 67 7.06 0.09 4.87
CA ASP A 67 6.96 0.20 3.42
C ASP A 67 6.63 1.63 2.97
N LEU A 68 5.63 2.26 3.60
CA LEU A 68 5.29 3.65 3.31
C LEU A 68 6.47 4.60 3.58
N ARG A 69 7.19 4.45 4.71
CA ARG A 69 8.37 5.27 5.01
C ARG A 69 9.48 5.07 3.96
N TYR A 70 9.69 3.83 3.51
CA TYR A 70 10.64 3.51 2.45
C TYR A 70 10.25 4.19 1.13
N LEU A 71 9.00 4.04 0.69
CA LEU A 71 8.50 4.64 -0.55
C LEU A 71 8.56 6.16 -0.52
N LEU A 72 8.15 6.79 0.60
CA LEU A 72 8.20 8.24 0.76
C LEU A 72 9.64 8.77 0.71
N HIS A 73 10.59 8.04 1.30
CA HIS A 73 12.00 8.40 1.17
C HIS A 73 12.43 8.34 -0.30
N PHE A 74 12.17 7.21 -0.97
CA PHE A 74 12.52 7.02 -2.38
C PHE A 74 11.89 8.08 -3.30
N TYR A 75 10.61 8.42 -3.13
CA TYR A 75 9.93 9.43 -3.94
C TYR A 75 10.52 10.83 -3.75
N ARG A 76 10.95 11.17 -2.53
CA ARG A 76 11.53 12.48 -2.21
C ARG A 76 13.00 12.61 -2.61
N THR A 77 13.79 11.55 -2.49
CA THR A 77 15.25 11.62 -2.64
C THR A 77 15.77 10.91 -3.89
N GLY A 78 14.97 10.02 -4.49
CA GLY A 78 15.43 9.08 -5.51
C GLY A 78 16.35 7.98 -4.98
N GLU A 79 16.67 7.98 -3.68
CA GLU A 79 17.63 7.07 -3.05
C GLU A 79 16.92 5.80 -2.56
N LYS A 80 17.51 4.63 -2.84
CA LYS A 80 17.09 3.35 -2.27
C LYS A 80 18.01 3.00 -1.10
N ARG A 81 17.45 2.92 0.11
CA ARG A 81 18.15 2.43 1.31
C ARG A 81 17.73 1.02 1.66
N ALA A 82 18.38 0.41 2.66
CA ALA A 82 17.96 -0.88 3.17
C ALA A 82 16.54 -0.78 3.73
N PHE A 83 15.61 -1.61 3.27
CA PHE A 83 14.20 -1.56 3.69
C PHE A 83 14.04 -1.57 5.21
N MET A 84 14.75 -2.48 5.89
CA MET A 84 14.68 -2.62 7.35
C MET A 84 15.23 -1.41 8.12
N SER A 85 15.93 -0.46 7.49
CA SER A 85 16.30 0.80 8.15
C SER A 85 15.09 1.70 8.43
N PHE A 86 13.94 1.43 7.82
CA PHE A 86 12.69 2.15 8.04
C PHE A 86 11.74 1.42 8.99
N TRP A 87 12.14 0.25 9.53
CA TRP A 87 11.30 -0.53 10.44
C TRP A 87 11.17 0.17 11.79
N GLN A 88 9.94 0.18 12.33
CA GLN A 88 9.63 0.64 13.68
C GLN A 88 8.47 -0.20 14.21
N ASP A 89 8.62 -0.74 15.41
CA ASP A 89 7.56 -1.47 16.11
C ASP A 89 6.53 -0.50 16.71
N GLY A 90 5.29 -0.96 16.87
CA GLY A 90 4.24 -0.18 17.54
C GLY A 90 3.71 0.99 16.71
N SER A 91 3.74 0.87 15.38
CA SER A 91 3.09 1.80 14.46
C SER A 91 1.57 1.80 14.70
N GLU A 92 0.92 2.91 14.35
CA GLU A 92 -0.53 3.06 14.46
C GLU A 92 -1.26 1.90 13.75
N LEU A 93 -2.20 1.27 14.45
CA LEU A 93 -2.99 0.19 13.88
C LEU A 93 -3.88 0.69 12.75
N PHE A 94 -3.91 -0.05 11.65
CA PHE A 94 -4.83 0.22 10.56
C PHE A 94 -6.22 -0.29 10.88
N GLU A 95 -7.20 0.61 10.81
CA GLU A 95 -8.61 0.23 10.85
C GLU A 95 -8.99 -0.55 9.58
N PRO A 96 -9.61 -1.73 9.70
CA PRO A 96 -10.02 -2.55 8.55
C PRO A 96 -10.89 -1.76 7.57
N LEU A 97 -10.75 -2.07 6.28
CA LEU A 97 -11.64 -1.55 5.24
C LEU A 97 -12.34 -2.71 4.54
N ALA A 98 -13.68 -2.71 4.59
CA ALA A 98 -14.51 -3.76 4.01
C ALA A 98 -14.15 -4.01 2.55
N ILE A 99 -13.93 -5.27 2.18
CA ILE A 99 -13.58 -5.66 0.81
C ILE A 99 -14.88 -5.62 -0.03
N PRO A 100 -14.98 -4.73 -1.03
CA PRO A 100 -16.15 -4.69 -1.92
C PRO A 100 -16.23 -5.96 -2.77
N GLU A 101 -17.41 -6.28 -3.28
CA GLU A 101 -17.54 -7.31 -4.33
C GLU A 101 -16.87 -6.82 -5.63
N PHE A 102 -16.01 -7.64 -6.22
CA PHE A 102 -15.41 -7.39 -7.54
C PHE A 102 -15.03 -8.69 -8.23
N THR A 103 -14.89 -8.64 -9.56
CA THR A 103 -14.30 -9.74 -10.33
C THR A 103 -12.81 -9.44 -10.56
N PRO A 104 -11.88 -10.26 -10.04
CA PRO A 104 -10.46 -10.01 -10.20
C PRO A 104 -10.04 -10.00 -11.67
N THR A 105 -9.58 -8.85 -12.13
CA THR A 105 -8.99 -8.65 -13.45
C THR A 105 -7.51 -8.31 -13.29
N ARG A 106 -6.67 -8.90 -14.16
CA ARG A 106 -5.25 -8.62 -14.19
C ARG A 106 -4.98 -7.34 -14.98
N TRP A 107 -4.69 -6.25 -14.28
CA TRP A 107 -4.43 -4.94 -14.89
C TRP A 107 -2.97 -4.69 -15.24
N VAL A 108 -2.04 -5.21 -14.44
CA VAL A 108 -0.59 -4.99 -14.62
C VAL A 108 0.17 -6.27 -14.24
N ALA A 109 1.28 -6.57 -14.93
CA ALA A 109 2.19 -7.61 -14.47
C ALA A 109 2.97 -7.10 -13.26
N ARG A 110 3.29 -7.96 -12.28
CA ARG A 110 4.03 -7.59 -11.05
C ARG A 110 5.31 -6.80 -11.30
N TRP A 111 5.91 -6.97 -12.47
CA TRP A 111 7.19 -6.35 -12.87
C TRP A 111 7.04 -4.97 -13.53
N GLN A 112 5.80 -4.52 -13.74
CA GLN A 112 5.46 -3.26 -14.42
C GLN A 112 4.75 -2.27 -13.49
N GLY A 113 4.49 -2.66 -12.24
CA GLY A 113 3.96 -1.78 -11.20
C GLY A 113 5.09 -1.22 -10.32
N ILE A 114 4.77 -0.17 -9.56
CA ILE A 114 5.71 0.53 -8.66
C ILE A 114 5.94 -0.24 -7.35
N VAL A 115 5.16 -1.30 -7.10
CA VAL A 115 5.26 -2.12 -5.90
C VAL A 115 6.54 -2.96 -5.99
N VAL A 116 7.58 -2.54 -5.28
CA VAL A 116 8.86 -3.27 -5.13
C VAL A 116 8.67 -4.44 -4.19
#